data_AF-A0A3A9B6B6-F1
#
_entry.id   AF-A0A3A9B6B6-F1
#
_cell.length_a   1.000
_cell.length_b   1.000
_cell.length_c   1.000
_cell.angle_alpha   90.00
_cell.angle_beta   90.00
_cell.angle_gamma   90.00
#
_symmetry.space_group_name_H-M   'P 1'
#
loop_
_entity.id
_entity.type
_entity.pdbx_description
1 polymer ?
#
loop_
_entity_poly.entity_id
_entity_poly.type
_entity_poly.pdbx_seq_one_letter_code
_entity_poly.pdbx_strand_id
1 'polypeptide(L)'
;MEQITDKSFIENRNKTSGMHFEEMISYSCKKYHEEGKLYMWNPSMQKTAQSDYKGTLVGGMGFVFDAKYTSTNMISQNAVTDKQFEDFDFCHGLGAVCFVLVSIRFESFYRVPWCVWKNMENMFGHKYMTFEELQPYKIKATSDRIFFLDDISTIDDSAAGE
;
A
#
# COMPACT_ATOMS: atom_id res chain seq x y z
N MET A 1 8.25 -31.58 22.11
CA MET A 1 6.89 -31.15 21.73
C MET A 1 7.03 -30.21 20.55
N GLU A 2 7.08 -30.77 19.35
CA GLU A 2 7.15 -29.99 18.11
C GLU A 2 5.71 -29.57 17.78
N GLN A 3 5.45 -28.26 17.80
CA GLN A 3 4.16 -27.73 17.37
C GLN A 3 4.04 -27.94 15.87
N ILE A 4 3.41 -29.05 15.47
CA ILE A 4 2.89 -29.23 14.11
C ILE A 4 1.78 -28.21 13.97
N THR A 5 2.15 -27.00 13.58
CA THR A 5 1.21 -25.94 13.28
C THR A 5 0.63 -26.29 11.92
N ASP A 6 -0.66 -26.63 11.88
CA ASP A 6 -1.34 -27.05 10.66
C ASP A 6 -1.26 -25.95 9.60
N LYS A 7 -0.75 -26.28 8.41
CA LYS A 7 -0.62 -25.35 7.28
C LYS A 7 -1.96 -24.69 6.94
N SER A 8 -3.07 -25.43 7.08
CA SER A 8 -4.41 -24.90 6.82
C SER A 8 -4.80 -23.77 7.79
N PHE A 9 -4.34 -23.85 9.05
CA PHE A 9 -4.58 -22.83 10.06
C PHE A 9 -3.78 -21.55 9.77
N ILE A 10 -2.53 -21.70 9.33
CA ILE A 10 -1.67 -20.57 8.94
C ILE A 10 -2.23 -19.86 7.69
N GLU A 11 -2.64 -20.61 6.67
CA GLU A 11 -3.25 -20.05 5.45
C GLU A 11 -4.55 -19.29 5.76
N ASN A 12 -5.41 -19.85 6.61
CA ASN A 12 -6.64 -19.19 7.03
C ASN A 12 -6.35 -17.88 7.78
N ARG A 13 -5.40 -17.89 8.73
CA ARG A 13 -4.99 -16.66 9.43
C ARG A 13 -4.43 -15.59 8.49
N ASN A 14 -3.62 -16.00 7.51
CA ASN A 14 -3.05 -15.07 6.52
C ASN A 14 -4.14 -14.42 5.68
N LYS A 15 -5.12 -15.21 5.24
CA LYS A 15 -6.29 -14.71 4.53
C LYS A 15 -7.10 -13.74 5.39
N THR A 16 -7.38 -14.08 6.65
CA THR A 16 -8.10 -13.20 7.58
C THR A 16 -7.36 -11.88 7.81
N SER A 17 -6.05 -11.93 7.98
CA SER A 17 -5.22 -10.73 8.20
C SER A 17 -5.21 -9.82 6.97
N GLY A 18 -5.07 -10.39 5.77
CA GLY A 18 -5.18 -9.64 4.51
C GLY A 18 -6.56 -8.99 4.34
N MET A 19 -7.65 -9.71 4.65
CA MET A 19 -9.01 -9.14 4.59
C MET A 19 -9.19 -7.97 5.57
N HIS A 20 -8.68 -8.11 6.79
CA HIS A 20 -8.81 -7.03 7.77
C HIS A 20 -7.97 -5.80 7.41
N PHE A 21 -6.81 -6.00 6.77
CA PHE A 21 -6.02 -4.89 6.19
C PHE A 21 -6.80 -4.13 5.12
N GLU A 22 -7.43 -4.83 4.17
CA GLU A 22 -8.30 -4.21 3.16
C GLU A 22 -9.52 -3.49 3.77
N GLU A 23 -10.08 -4.04 4.85
CA GLU A 23 -11.18 -3.44 5.59
C GLU A 23 -10.76 -2.10 6.23
N MET A 24 -9.59 -2.05 6.89
CA MET A 24 -9.06 -0.82 7.47
C MET A 24 -8.82 0.27 6.41
N ILE A 25 -8.31 -0.12 5.23
CA ILE A 25 -8.16 0.79 4.10
C ILE A 25 -9.51 1.33 3.67
N SER A 26 -10.52 0.46 3.57
CA SER A 26 -11.88 0.85 3.19
C SER A 26 -12.50 1.86 4.16
N TYR A 27 -12.36 1.65 5.48
CA TYR A 27 -12.81 2.62 6.49
C TYR A 27 -12.06 3.94 6.40
N SER A 28 -10.77 3.90 6.07
CA SER A 28 -9.95 5.09 5.90
C SER A 28 -10.36 5.89 4.67
N CYS A 29 -10.58 5.23 3.52
CA CYS A 29 -11.12 5.84 2.31
C CYS A 29 -12.48 6.51 2.57
N LYS A 30 -13.40 5.83 3.28
CA LYS A 30 -14.71 6.40 3.63
C LYS A 30 -14.56 7.67 4.48
N LYS A 31 -13.71 7.62 5.51
CA LYS A 31 -13.40 8.79 6.34
C LYS A 31 -12.85 9.95 5.50
N TYR A 32 -11.86 9.69 4.66
CA TYR A 32 -11.26 10.73 3.82
C TYR A 32 -12.25 11.34 2.83
N HIS A 33 -13.20 10.56 2.34
CA HIS A 33 -14.30 11.06 1.52
C HIS A 33 -15.26 11.97 2.31
N GLU A 34 -15.67 11.55 3.52
CA GLU A 34 -16.52 12.35 4.40
C GLU A 34 -15.85 13.67 4.84
N GLU A 35 -14.53 13.67 5.01
CA GLU A 35 -13.71 14.86 5.28
C GLU A 35 -13.44 15.71 4.03
N GLY A 36 -13.90 15.27 2.85
CA GLY A 36 -13.70 15.95 1.58
C GLY A 36 -12.27 15.90 1.05
N LYS A 37 -11.36 15.11 1.65
CA LYS A 37 -9.94 14.98 1.26
C LYS A 37 -9.73 14.15 -0.01
N LEU A 38 -10.68 13.27 -0.30
CA LEU A 38 -10.56 12.23 -1.31
C LEU A 38 -11.90 12.06 -2.06
N TYR A 39 -11.83 12.07 -3.38
CA TYR A 39 -12.86 11.52 -4.25
C TYR A 39 -12.31 10.27 -4.94
N MET A 40 -12.90 9.11 -4.67
CA MET A 40 -12.47 7.86 -5.28
C MET A 40 -13.39 7.51 -6.45
N TRP A 41 -12.81 7.23 -7.62
CA TRP A 41 -13.59 6.77 -8.76
C TRP A 41 -13.66 5.24 -8.71
N ASN A 42 -14.66 4.70 -8.02
CA ASN A 42 -15.03 3.30 -8.17
C ASN A 42 -16.54 3.11 -8.00
N PRO A 43 -17.26 2.66 -9.03
CA PRO A 43 -18.71 2.43 -8.97
C PRO A 43 -19.12 1.27 -8.04
N SER A 44 -18.18 0.46 -7.52
CA SER A 44 -18.50 -0.59 -6.56
C SER A 44 -17.48 -0.67 -5.44
N MET A 45 -17.78 -0.09 -4.29
CA MET A 45 -17.10 -0.36 -3.01
C MET A 45 -17.32 -1.82 -2.50
N GLN A 46 -17.59 -2.78 -3.40
CA GLN A 46 -18.10 -4.13 -3.07
C GLN A 46 -17.43 -5.31 -3.79
N LYS A 47 -16.41 -5.12 -4.65
CA LYS A 47 -15.70 -6.28 -5.23
C LYS A 47 -14.31 -6.46 -4.65
N THR A 48 -14.21 -7.47 -3.79
CA THR A 48 -12.99 -8.22 -3.50
C THR A 48 -12.39 -8.79 -4.78
N ALA A 49 -11.05 -8.74 -4.86
CA ALA A 49 -10.15 -9.20 -5.91
C ALA A 49 -9.74 -8.14 -6.96
N GLN A 50 -8.50 -7.68 -6.82
CA GLN A 50 -7.67 -6.84 -7.73
C GLN A 50 -7.61 -5.32 -7.47
N SER A 51 -7.53 -4.86 -6.23
CA SER A 51 -7.62 -3.41 -5.96
C SER A 51 -6.35 -2.62 -6.31
N ASP A 52 -6.35 -2.02 -7.49
CA ASP A 52 -5.81 -0.68 -7.70
C ASP A 52 -6.83 0.35 -7.15
N TYR A 53 -6.46 1.11 -6.13
CA TYR A 53 -7.23 2.25 -5.63
C TYR A 53 -6.85 3.48 -6.44
N LYS A 54 -7.82 4.11 -7.11
CA LYS A 54 -7.59 5.28 -7.98
C LYS A 54 -8.61 6.39 -7.69
N GLY A 55 -8.17 7.64 -7.72
CA GLY A 55 -9.07 8.78 -7.59
C GLY A 55 -8.35 10.11 -7.58
N THR A 56 -8.96 11.10 -6.93
CA THR A 56 -8.51 12.48 -6.91
C THR A 56 -8.50 13.02 -5.49
N LEU A 57 -7.41 13.66 -5.11
CA LEU A 57 -7.25 14.39 -3.86
C LEU A 57 -7.84 15.80 -3.97
N VAL A 58 -8.03 16.46 -2.82
CA VAL A 58 -8.27 17.91 -2.79
C VAL A 58 -7.17 18.64 -3.56
N GLY A 59 -7.56 19.59 -4.40
CA GLY A 59 -6.66 20.29 -5.30
C GLY A 59 -6.57 19.68 -6.71
N GLY A 60 -7.29 18.59 -6.98
CA GLY A 60 -7.42 18.01 -8.33
C GLY A 60 -6.30 17.05 -8.71
N MET A 61 -5.36 16.78 -7.80
CA MET A 61 -4.26 15.85 -8.01
C MET A 61 -4.76 14.40 -8.03
N GLY A 62 -4.41 13.65 -9.08
CA GLY A 62 -4.69 12.23 -9.14
C GLY A 62 -3.86 11.46 -8.11
N PHE A 63 -4.39 10.36 -7.61
CA PHE A 63 -3.61 9.39 -6.84
C PHE A 63 -3.94 7.97 -7.27
N VAL A 64 -2.97 7.07 -7.12
CA VAL A 64 -3.10 5.65 -7.37
C VAL A 64 -2.32 4.87 -6.30
N PHE A 65 -2.92 3.87 -5.68
CA PHE A 65 -2.19 2.97 -4.80
C PHE A 65 -2.69 1.53 -4.84
N ASP A 66 -1.83 0.61 -4.43
CA ASP A 66 -2.15 -0.80 -4.26
C ASP A 66 -1.93 -1.19 -2.79
N ALA A 67 -2.60 -2.23 -2.33
CA ALA A 67 -2.48 -2.75 -0.97
C ALA A 67 -1.94 -4.17 -1.01
N LYS A 68 -0.80 -4.40 -0.36
CA LYS A 68 -0.15 -5.70 -0.26
C LYS A 68 0.06 -6.13 1.18
N TYR A 69 -0.31 -7.36 1.46
CA TYR A 69 -0.08 -8.02 2.73
C TYR A 69 0.92 -9.17 2.56
N THR A 70 1.79 -9.35 3.53
CA THR A 70 2.63 -10.55 3.66
C THR A 70 2.73 -10.97 5.12
N SER A 71 2.73 -12.28 5.36
CA SER A 71 2.97 -12.86 6.69
C SER A 71 4.45 -13.10 6.98
N THR A 72 5.33 -12.85 6.02
CA THR A 72 6.78 -12.98 6.19
C THR A 72 7.38 -11.65 6.67
N ASN A 73 8.70 -11.57 6.82
CA ASN A 73 9.40 -10.34 7.20
C ASN A 73 9.84 -9.48 6.01
N MET A 74 9.37 -9.80 4.81
CA MET A 74 9.76 -9.12 3.59
C MET A 74 8.66 -9.17 2.55
N ILE A 75 8.67 -8.20 1.64
CA ILE A 75 7.75 -8.15 0.52
C ILE A 75 8.52 -8.04 -0.80
N SER A 76 8.19 -8.90 -1.76
CA SER A 76 8.80 -8.84 -3.10
C SER A 76 8.19 -7.72 -3.93
N GLN A 77 9.00 -7.10 -4.79
CA GLN A 77 8.55 -6.13 -5.79
C GLN A 77 7.42 -6.70 -6.66
N ASN A 78 7.51 -7.99 -7.01
CA ASN A 78 6.54 -8.72 -7.82
C ASN A 78 5.20 -8.96 -7.11
N ALA A 79 5.03 -8.52 -5.87
CA ALA A 79 3.72 -8.43 -5.25
C ALA A 79 2.80 -7.46 -6.03
N VAL A 80 3.38 -6.43 -6.66
CA VAL A 80 2.75 -5.64 -7.72
C VAL A 80 2.96 -6.36 -9.04
N THR A 81 1.88 -6.65 -9.77
CA THR A 81 1.96 -7.35 -11.06
C THR A 81 2.52 -6.44 -12.15
N ASP A 82 3.07 -7.01 -13.23
CA ASP A 82 3.64 -6.23 -14.34
C ASP A 82 2.64 -5.22 -14.93
N LYS A 83 1.37 -5.62 -15.06
CA LYS A 83 0.30 -4.72 -15.51
C LYS A 83 0.11 -3.52 -14.56
N GLN A 84 0.08 -3.79 -13.26
CA GLN A 84 -0.05 -2.73 -12.26
C GLN A 84 1.20 -1.84 -12.24
N PHE A 85 2.37 -2.43 -12.48
CA PHE A 85 3.62 -1.69 -12.58
C PHE A 85 3.58 -0.69 -13.74
N GLU A 86 3.18 -1.13 -14.93
CA GLU A 86 3.01 -0.26 -16.11
C GLU A 86 1.99 0.86 -15.84
N ASP A 87 0.83 0.53 -15.26
CA ASP A 87 -0.21 1.50 -14.90
C ASP A 87 0.31 2.55 -13.90
N PHE A 88 1.05 2.12 -12.87
CA PHE A 88 1.59 3.01 -11.84
C PHE A 88 2.69 3.90 -12.41
N ASP A 89 3.59 3.36 -13.23
CA ASP A 89 4.66 4.14 -13.84
C ASP A 89 4.11 5.20 -14.79
N PHE A 90 3.07 4.86 -15.55
CA PHE A 90 2.35 5.82 -16.39
C PHE A 90 1.65 6.91 -15.57
N CYS A 91 0.86 6.55 -14.55
CA CYS A 91 0.17 7.53 -13.70
C CYS A 91 1.15 8.43 -12.95
N HIS A 92 2.23 7.88 -12.40
CA HIS A 92 3.29 8.63 -11.74
C HIS A 92 3.98 9.58 -12.72
N GLY A 93 4.24 9.15 -13.97
CA GLY A 93 4.78 10.02 -15.03
C GLY A 93 3.86 11.18 -15.42
N LEU A 94 2.56 11.05 -15.19
CA LEU A 94 1.57 12.13 -15.36
C LEU A 94 1.43 13.05 -14.12
N GLY A 95 2.23 12.82 -13.06
CA GLY A 95 2.20 13.61 -11.83
C GLY A 95 1.12 13.17 -10.83
N ALA A 96 0.60 11.94 -10.94
CA ALA A 96 -0.25 11.39 -9.89
C ALA A 96 0.61 10.92 -8.70
N VAL A 97 0.07 11.06 -7.49
CA VAL A 97 0.70 10.50 -6.29
C VAL A 97 0.53 8.98 -6.31
N CYS A 98 1.63 8.26 -6.45
CA CYS A 98 1.63 6.80 -6.54
C CYS A 98 2.39 6.16 -5.37
N PHE A 99 1.80 5.16 -4.74
CA PHE A 99 2.43 4.42 -3.63
C PHE A 99 1.88 3.01 -3.46
N VAL A 100 2.58 2.17 -2.71
CA VAL A 100 2.11 0.85 -2.28
C VAL A 100 1.93 0.87 -0.76
N LEU A 101 0.72 0.51 -0.30
CA LEU A 101 0.47 0.22 1.10
C LEU A 101 0.91 -1.21 1.39
N VAL A 102 1.78 -1.35 2.38
CA VAL A 102 2.30 -2.65 2.80
C VAL A 102 1.86 -2.94 4.22
N SER A 103 1.36 -4.14 4.45
CA SER A 103 1.21 -4.71 5.78
C SER A 103 2.14 -5.90 5.96
N ILE A 104 3.01 -5.82 6.97
CA ILE A 104 3.86 -6.93 7.42
C ILE A 104 3.21 -7.58 8.64
N ARG A 105 2.85 -8.86 8.52
CA ARG A 105 2.25 -9.70 9.57
C ARG A 105 0.99 -9.13 10.24
N PHE A 106 0.40 -8.09 9.65
CA PHE A 106 -0.67 -7.31 10.26
C PHE A 106 -0.28 -6.60 11.57
N GLU A 107 1.01 -6.42 11.80
CA GLU A 107 1.55 -5.75 12.99
C GLU A 107 1.96 -4.30 12.68
N SER A 108 2.26 -4.02 11.40
CA SER A 108 2.79 -2.73 10.97
C SER A 108 2.36 -2.40 9.54
N PHE A 109 2.21 -1.10 9.28
CA PHE A 109 1.69 -0.55 8.03
C PHE A 109 2.64 0.50 7.48
N TYR A 110 2.84 0.48 6.18
CA TYR A 110 3.81 1.32 5.49
C TYR A 110 3.20 1.91 4.22
N ARG A 111 3.61 3.13 3.87
CA ARG A 111 3.30 3.79 2.60
C ARG A 111 4.60 3.98 1.83
N VAL A 112 4.89 3.06 0.91
CA VAL A 112 6.11 3.09 0.11
C VAL A 112 5.84 3.91 -1.16
N PRO A 113 6.53 5.05 -1.39
CA PRO A 113 6.39 5.81 -2.63
C PRO A 113 6.70 4.96 -3.86
N TRP A 114 6.02 5.21 -4.98
CA TRP A 114 6.23 4.43 -6.20
C TRP A 114 7.68 4.53 -6.71
N CYS A 115 8.29 5.70 -6.63
CA CYS A 115 9.69 5.91 -6.99
C CYS A 115 10.67 5.04 -6.19
N VAL A 116 10.32 4.69 -4.95
CA VAL A 116 11.09 3.75 -4.12
C VAL A 116 10.76 2.31 -4.52
N TRP A 117 9.48 1.97 -4.62
CA TRP A 117 9.03 0.63 -4.94
C TRP A 117 9.58 0.13 -6.27
N LYS A 118 9.56 0.96 -7.32
CA LYS A 118 10.03 0.59 -8.65
C LYS A 118 11.57 0.45 -8.72
N ASN A 119 12.29 1.11 -7.82
CA ASN A 119 13.76 1.19 -7.82
C ASN A 119 14.44 0.33 -6.75
N MET A 120 13.75 -0.66 -6.17
CA MET A 120 14.31 -1.53 -5.11
C MET A 120 15.67 -2.13 -5.47
N GLU A 121 15.85 -2.62 -6.70
CA GLU A 121 17.11 -3.23 -7.13
C GLU A 121 18.29 -2.26 -7.04
N ASN A 122 18.07 -1.00 -7.43
CA ASN A 122 19.11 0.04 -7.37
C ASN A 122 19.34 0.56 -5.94
N MET A 123 18.27 0.67 -5.15
CA MET A 123 18.34 1.25 -3.80
C MET A 123 18.84 0.25 -2.75
N PHE A 124 18.48 -1.02 -2.87
CA PHE A 124 18.71 -2.07 -1.87
C PHE A 124 19.60 -3.21 -2.38
N GLY A 125 19.88 -3.26 -3.69
CA GLY A 125 20.62 -4.36 -4.31
C GLY A 125 19.77 -5.61 -4.56
N HIS A 126 18.45 -5.53 -4.36
CA HIS A 126 17.52 -6.65 -4.54
C HIS A 126 16.07 -6.21 -4.80
N LYS A 127 15.22 -7.13 -5.30
CA LYS A 127 13.81 -6.88 -5.66
C LYS A 127 12.80 -7.27 -4.57
N TYR A 128 13.14 -6.95 -3.34
CA TYR A 128 12.26 -7.05 -2.18
C TYR A 128 12.60 -5.95 -1.18
N MET A 129 11.71 -5.70 -0.22
CA MET A 129 12.01 -4.88 0.96
C MET A 129 11.88 -5.73 2.21
N THR A 130 12.88 -5.63 3.08
CA THR A 130 12.88 -6.18 4.44
C THR A 130 12.08 -5.31 5.40
N PHE A 131 11.80 -5.83 6.59
CA PHE A 131 11.17 -5.06 7.66
C PHE A 131 11.97 -3.80 8.01
N GLU A 132 13.29 -3.89 8.03
CA GLU A 132 14.20 -2.78 8.33
C GLU A 132 14.14 -1.68 7.26
N GLU A 133 14.16 -2.06 5.98
CA GLU A 133 14.07 -1.12 4.85
C GLU A 133 12.69 -0.47 4.72
N LEU A 134 11.64 -1.09 5.27
CA LEU A 134 10.30 -0.52 5.34
C LEU A 134 10.17 0.54 6.45
N GLN A 135 11.00 0.52 7.50
CA GLN A 135 10.82 1.41 8.67
C GLN A 135 10.71 2.91 8.33
N PRO A 136 11.47 3.48 7.38
CA PRO A 136 11.34 4.89 7.00
C PRO A 136 9.95 5.25 6.45
N TYR A 137 9.19 4.28 5.96
CA TYR A 137 7.90 4.46 5.31
C TYR A 137 6.71 4.16 6.23
N LYS A 138 6.95 3.98 7.53
CA LYS A 138 5.92 3.58 8.49
C LYS A 138 4.88 4.68 8.67
N ILE A 139 3.61 4.29 8.67
CA ILE A 139 2.47 5.19 8.86
C ILE A 139 1.68 4.85 10.12
N LYS A 140 0.91 5.82 10.60
CA LYS A 140 0.05 5.65 11.76
C LYS A 140 -1.17 4.78 11.41
N ALA A 141 -1.67 4.05 12.40
CA ALA A 141 -2.91 3.31 12.32
C ALA A 141 -3.60 3.28 13.69
N THR A 142 -4.93 3.12 13.68
CA THR A 142 -5.73 2.70 14.85
C THR A 142 -6.09 1.22 14.73
N SER A 143 -6.96 0.72 15.61
CA SER A 143 -7.49 -0.64 15.51
C SER A 143 -8.29 -0.92 14.24
N ASP A 144 -8.81 0.12 13.57
CA ASP A 144 -9.77 0.00 12.47
C ASP A 144 -9.39 0.83 11.23
N ARG A 145 -8.34 1.66 11.28
CA ARG A 145 -8.00 2.60 10.19
C ARG A 145 -6.50 2.79 10.02
N ILE A 146 -6.11 3.15 8.80
CA ILE A 146 -4.74 3.43 8.37
C ILE A 146 -4.70 4.84 7.81
N PHE A 147 -3.78 5.66 8.33
CA PHE A 147 -3.72 7.07 8.01
C PHE A 147 -2.78 7.35 6.82
N PHE A 148 -3.07 6.78 5.65
CA PHE A 148 -2.16 6.82 4.50
C PHE A 148 -2.15 8.13 3.70
N LEU A 149 -3.15 9.01 3.86
CA LEU A 149 -3.12 10.36 3.27
C LEU A 149 -2.55 11.42 4.22
N ASP A 150 -2.28 11.05 5.47
CA ASP A 150 -1.62 11.96 6.39
C ASP A 150 -0.19 12.21 5.88
N ASP A 151 0.27 13.46 5.98
CA ASP A 151 1.62 13.87 5.54
C ASP A 151 1.91 13.54 4.06
N ILE A 152 0.90 13.60 3.18
CA ILE A 152 1.08 13.35 1.73
C ILE A 152 1.76 14.53 1.00
N SER A 153 1.69 15.74 1.57
CA SER A 153 2.30 16.95 1.02
C SER A 153 3.83 16.98 1.09
N THR A 154 4.47 15.94 1.63
CA THR A 154 5.93 15.85 1.77
C THR A 154 6.57 14.81 0.84
N ILE A 155 5.79 14.16 -0.04
CA ILE A 155 6.27 13.01 -0.82
C ILE A 155 7.00 13.42 -2.11
N ASP A 156 6.63 14.56 -2.72
CA ASP A 156 7.15 14.93 -4.04
C ASP A 156 8.41 15.84 -4.02
N ASP A 157 8.71 16.50 -2.90
CA ASP A 157 9.83 17.47 -2.86
C ASP A 157 11.22 16.82 -2.75
N SER A 158 11.32 15.55 -2.36
CA SER A 158 12.61 14.87 -2.13
C SER A 158 13.10 13.99 -3.29
N ALA A 159 12.33 13.87 -4.38
CA ALA A 159 12.71 13.05 -5.55
C ALA A 159 12.98 13.86 -6.82
N ALA A 160 12.81 15.19 -6.79
CA ALA A 160 13.04 16.09 -7.93
C ALA A 160 14.34 16.93 -7.81
N GLY A 161 15.23 16.59 -6.88
CA GLY A 161 16.47 17.33 -6.62
C GLY A 161 17.69 16.43 -6.50
N GLU A 162 18.26 16.05 -7.66
CA GLU A 162 19.69 16.11 -8.01
C GLU A 162 19.87 15.78 -9.50
#